data_AF-A0A925BNM3-F1
#
_entry.id   AF-A0A925BNM3-F1
#
_cell.length_a   1.000
_cell.length_b   1.000
_cell.length_c   1.000
_cell.angle_alpha   90.00
_cell.angle_beta   90.00
_cell.angle_gamma   90.00
#
_symmetry.space_group_name_H-M   'P 1'
#
loop_
_entity.id
_entity.type
_entity.pdbx_description
1 polymer ?
#
loop_
_entity_poly.entity_id
_entity_poly.type
_entity_poly.pdbx_seq_one_letter_code
_entity_poly.pdbx_strand_id
1 'polypeptide(L)'
;MSHFFEKRDRWGNSPSLWMILGVIFVTPLCVWSLRSMRMENDIDHWLPSDDPNAVTLKWSMKQFGLDSGDSIFATWDDSTLRDPRIDQLADRLGGKLDENGIRRGGLKQVARVVTPMAVIARMVDHGVERDEAIKRLEGVLVGTGAFKIRLTESGRQRQKEVTRELVA
;
A
#
# COMPACT_ATOMS: atom_id res chain seq x y z
N MET A 1 37.06 21.60 -35.89
CA MET A 1 35.97 22.07 -34.99
C MET A 1 36.53 22.66 -33.68
N SER A 2 37.72 23.26 -33.67
CA SER A 2 38.34 23.86 -32.46
C SER A 2 38.20 25.38 -32.37
N HIS A 3 37.92 26.06 -33.49
CA HIS A 3 37.85 27.53 -33.55
C HIS A 3 36.64 28.18 -32.84
N PHE A 4 35.63 27.41 -32.43
CA PHE A 4 34.49 27.97 -31.70
C PHE A 4 34.79 28.25 -30.21
N PHE A 5 35.71 27.50 -29.59
CA PHE A 5 36.04 27.66 -28.17
C PHE A 5 37.11 28.73 -27.88
N GLU A 6 37.81 29.18 -28.91
CA GLU A 6 38.88 30.19 -28.81
C GLU A 6 38.38 31.64 -28.96
N LYS A 7 37.16 31.82 -29.45
CA LYS A 7 36.58 33.16 -29.63
C LYS A 7 36.22 33.73 -28.26
N ARG A 8 37.09 34.58 -27.72
CA ARG A 8 36.83 35.35 -26.50
C ARG A 8 35.67 36.30 -26.73
N ASP A 9 34.74 36.29 -25.78
CA ASP A 9 33.59 37.19 -25.78
C ASP A 9 34.04 38.65 -25.58
N ARG A 10 33.13 39.62 -25.72
CA ARG A 10 33.43 41.07 -25.61
C ARG A 10 34.04 41.49 -24.26
N TRP A 11 34.03 40.60 -23.28
CA TRP A 11 34.62 40.74 -21.94
C TRP A 11 35.81 39.81 -21.66
N GLY A 12 36.39 39.16 -22.69
CA GLY A 12 37.62 38.36 -22.57
C GLY A 12 37.46 36.92 -22.08
N ASN A 13 36.23 36.51 -21.74
CA ASN A 13 35.93 35.16 -21.24
C ASN A 13 35.78 34.16 -22.38
N SER A 14 36.25 32.92 -22.17
CA SER A 14 36.00 31.82 -23.11
C SER A 14 34.55 31.35 -23.00
N PRO A 15 33.89 30.96 -24.11
CA PRO A 15 32.50 30.47 -24.12
C PRO A 15 32.26 29.24 -23.22
N SER A 16 33.32 28.50 -22.84
CA SER A 16 33.24 27.41 -21.85
C SER A 16 32.78 27.89 -20.47
N LEU A 17 33.14 29.10 -20.06
CA LEU A 17 32.75 29.66 -18.76
C LEU A 17 31.23 29.90 -18.69
N TRP A 18 30.65 30.42 -19.77
CA TRP A 18 29.20 30.60 -19.90
C TRP A 18 28.45 29.27 -19.93
N MET A 19 29.05 28.23 -20.53
CA MET A 19 28.48 26.89 -20.53
C MET A 19 28.46 26.29 -19.11
N ILE A 20 29.54 26.44 -18.34
CA ILE A 20 29.59 26.02 -16.93
C ILE A 20 28.57 26.78 -16.09
N LEU A 21 28.47 28.10 -16.28
CA LEU A 21 27.48 28.93 -15.58
C LEU A 21 26.05 28.47 -15.89
N GLY A 22 25.77 28.15 -17.16
CA GLY A 22 24.49 27.59 -17.60
C GLY A 22 24.18 26.24 -16.96
N VAL A 23 25.17 25.34 -16.88
CA VAL A 23 25.02 24.04 -16.21
C VAL A 23 24.74 24.24 -14.72
N ILE A 24 25.48 25.11 -14.03
CA ILE A 24 25.26 25.40 -12.61
C ILE A 24 23.87 25.97 -12.38
N PHE A 25 23.37 26.82 -13.29
CA PHE A 25 22.04 27.40 -13.21
C PHE A 25 20.92 26.36 -13.44
N VAL A 26 21.10 25.43 -14.37
CA VAL A 26 20.09 24.40 -14.70
C VAL A 26 20.10 23.23 -13.70
N THR A 27 21.25 22.91 -13.11
CA THR A 27 21.41 21.80 -12.15
C THR A 27 20.40 21.81 -10.99
N PRO A 28 20.18 22.92 -10.24
CA PRO A 28 19.23 22.92 -9.14
C PRO A 28 17.79 22.64 -9.58
N LEU A 29 17.40 23.06 -10.80
CA LEU A 29 16.08 22.78 -11.35
C LEU A 29 15.91 21.29 -11.65
N CYS A 30 16.91 20.64 -12.23
CA CYS A 30 16.91 19.20 -12.48
C CYS A 30 16.84 18.40 -11.17
N VAL A 31 17.61 18.81 -10.14
CA VAL A 31 17.58 18.17 -8.82
C VAL A 31 16.21 18.31 -8.17
N TRP A 32 15.58 19.48 -8.28
CA TRP A 32 14.22 19.70 -7.77
C TRP A 32 13.18 18.83 -8.48
N SER A 33 13.30 18.69 -9.81
CA SER A 33 12.45 17.80 -10.60
C SER A 33 12.60 16.34 -10.19
N LEU A 34 13.83 15.85 -10.01
CA LEU A 34 14.09 14.47 -9.59
C LEU A 34 13.56 14.19 -8.17
N ARG A 35 13.62 15.16 -7.26
CA ARG A 35 13.05 15.02 -5.92
C ARG A 35 11.52 14.88 -5.95
N SER A 36 10.88 15.36 -7.01
CA SER A 36 9.43 15.28 -7.21
C SER A 36 8.97 14.01 -7.93
N MET A 37 9.91 13.20 -8.44
CA MET A 37 9.57 11.89 -9.03
C MET A 37 9.15 10.92 -7.92
N ARG A 38 7.84 10.67 -7.84
CA ARG A 38 7.30 9.53 -7.09
C ARG A 38 7.41 8.30 -7.98
N MET A 39 8.17 7.31 -7.54
CA MET A 39 8.16 5.98 -8.17
C MET A 39 6.90 5.23 -7.75
N GLU A 40 5.88 5.31 -8.59
CA GLU A 40 4.70 4.45 -8.53
C GLU A 40 5.07 3.12 -9.21
N ASN A 41 5.32 2.10 -8.39
CA ASN A 41 5.53 0.74 -8.85
C ASN A 41 4.21 -0.01 -8.72
N ASP A 42 3.33 0.24 -9.70
CA ASP A 42 2.04 -0.42 -9.80
C ASP A 42 2.07 -1.43 -10.95
N ILE A 43 1.87 -2.71 -10.60
CA ILE A 43 1.93 -3.84 -11.54
C ILE A 43 0.77 -3.76 -12.53
N ASP A 44 -0.33 -3.11 -12.15
CA ASP A 44 -1.52 -2.96 -12.99
C ASP A 44 -1.26 -2.16 -14.27
N HIS A 45 -0.22 -1.32 -14.29
CA HIS A 45 0.19 -0.55 -15.47
C HIS A 45 1.03 -1.34 -16.47
N TRP A 46 1.51 -2.54 -16.11
CA TRP A 46 2.28 -3.39 -17.02
C TRP A 46 1.40 -4.27 -17.90
N LEU A 47 0.14 -4.51 -17.50
CA LEU A 47 -0.80 -5.30 -18.29
C LEU A 47 -1.56 -4.41 -19.29
N PRO A 48 -1.64 -4.81 -20.57
CA PRO A 48 -2.51 -4.15 -21.55
C PRO A 48 -3.97 -4.15 -21.08
N SER A 49 -4.65 -3.02 -21.23
CA SER A 49 -6.05 -2.85 -20.82
C SER A 49 -7.03 -3.83 -21.49
N ASP A 50 -6.64 -4.40 -22.62
CA ASP A 50 -7.46 -5.26 -23.49
C ASP A 50 -7.23 -6.77 -23.27
N ASP A 51 -6.40 -7.17 -22.30
CA ASP A 51 -6.23 -8.58 -21.94
C ASP A 51 -7.51 -9.10 -21.23
N PRO A 52 -8.17 -10.15 -21.75
CA PRO A 52 -9.34 -10.77 -21.10
C PRO A 52 -9.10 -11.17 -19.65
N ASN A 53 -7.87 -11.57 -19.31
CA ASN A 53 -7.49 -11.94 -17.94
C ASN A 53 -7.43 -10.71 -17.03
N ALA A 54 -6.95 -9.57 -17.53
CA ALA A 54 -6.89 -8.32 -16.78
C ALA A 54 -8.30 -7.76 -16.51
N VAL A 55 -9.22 -7.89 -17.46
CA VAL A 55 -10.63 -7.50 -17.28
C VAL A 55 -11.31 -8.37 -16.23
N THR A 56 -11.07 -9.68 -16.27
CA THR A 56 -11.59 -10.62 -15.26
C THR A 56 -11.03 -10.33 -13.87
N LEU A 57 -9.73 -10.03 -13.78
CA LEU A 57 -9.06 -9.65 -12.55
C LEU A 57 -9.67 -8.36 -11.97
N LYS A 58 -9.78 -7.29 -12.77
CA LYS A 58 -10.42 -6.02 -12.35
C LYS A 58 -11.86 -6.21 -11.90
N TRP A 59 -12.65 -7.00 -12.63
CA TRP A 59 -14.01 -7.32 -12.22
C TRP A 59 -14.04 -8.04 -10.87
N SER A 60 -13.18 -9.05 -10.69
CA SER A 60 -13.09 -9.80 -9.43
C SER A 60 -12.65 -8.91 -8.28
N MET A 61 -11.68 -8.04 -8.52
CA MET A 61 -11.15 -7.11 -7.54
C MET A 61 -12.19 -6.08 -7.14
N LYS A 62 -12.99 -5.57 -8.09
CA LYS A 62 -14.14 -4.71 -7.81
C LYS A 62 -15.20 -5.41 -6.98
N GLN A 63 -15.57 -6.63 -7.35
CA GLN A 63 -16.64 -7.39 -6.70
C GLN A 63 -16.31 -7.73 -5.24
N PHE A 64 -15.05 -8.06 -4.96
CA PHE A 64 -14.57 -8.37 -3.61
C PHE A 64 -13.96 -7.16 -2.88
N GLY A 65 -14.02 -5.96 -3.47
CA GLY A 65 -13.47 -4.72 -2.92
C GLY A 65 -11.95 -4.77 -2.68
N LEU A 66 -11.23 -5.53 -3.50
CA LEU A 66 -9.76 -5.66 -3.55
C LEU A 66 -9.11 -4.63 -4.49
N ASP A 67 -9.92 -3.92 -5.30
CA ASP A 67 -9.59 -2.95 -6.37
C ASP A 67 -8.72 -1.74 -5.95
N SER A 68 -8.18 -1.70 -4.74
CA SER A 68 -7.62 -0.47 -4.18
C SER A 68 -6.39 -0.67 -3.32
N GLY A 69 -5.68 -1.79 -3.42
CA GLY A 69 -4.53 -2.07 -2.54
C GLY A 69 -4.88 -1.97 -1.03
N ASP A 70 -6.18 -1.99 -0.74
CA ASP A 70 -6.76 -1.51 0.50
C ASP A 70 -6.57 -2.54 1.59
N SER A 71 -6.42 -3.82 1.23
CA SER A 71 -6.36 -4.89 2.21
C SER A 71 -4.95 -5.45 2.37
N ILE A 72 -4.34 -5.22 3.53
CA ILE A 72 -3.10 -5.87 3.95
C ILE A 72 -3.48 -7.19 4.63
N PHE A 73 -2.90 -8.29 4.15
CA PHE A 73 -2.91 -9.55 4.89
C PHE A 73 -1.64 -9.63 5.71
N ALA A 74 -1.76 -9.85 7.02
CA ALA A 74 -0.61 -10.08 7.87
C ALA A 74 -0.74 -11.41 8.62
N THR A 75 0.38 -12.10 8.72
CA THR A 75 0.55 -13.43 9.32
C THR A 75 1.93 -13.46 9.97
N TRP A 76 2.12 -14.28 11.00
CA TRP A 76 3.41 -14.48 11.67
C TRP A 76 3.60 -15.94 12.03
N ASP A 77 4.83 -16.29 12.38
CA ASP A 77 5.19 -17.63 12.83
C ASP A 77 4.41 -17.97 14.11
N ASP A 78 3.83 -19.18 14.16
CA ASP A 78 2.91 -19.65 15.21
C ASP A 78 1.55 -18.94 15.31
N SER A 79 1.15 -18.18 14.29
CA SER A 79 -0.20 -17.63 14.29
C SER A 79 -1.25 -18.72 14.08
N THR A 80 -2.08 -18.91 15.10
CA THR A 80 -3.15 -19.92 15.14
C THR A 80 -4.50 -19.24 15.29
N LEU A 81 -5.58 -19.95 14.96
CA LEU A 81 -6.98 -19.49 15.09
C LEU A 81 -7.35 -18.95 16.48
N ARG A 82 -6.64 -19.41 17.53
CA ARG A 82 -6.90 -19.05 18.93
C ARG A 82 -5.80 -18.17 19.52
N ASP A 83 -4.94 -17.60 18.69
CA ASP A 83 -3.86 -16.73 19.19
C ASP A 83 -4.46 -15.44 19.77
N PRO A 84 -4.27 -15.15 21.07
CA PRO A 84 -4.79 -13.93 21.70
C PRO A 84 -4.17 -12.65 21.12
N ARG A 85 -3.01 -12.74 20.45
CA ARG A 85 -2.36 -11.60 19.77
C ARG A 85 -3.21 -11.08 18.61
N ILE A 86 -4.03 -11.92 17.98
CA ILE A 86 -4.94 -11.52 16.89
C ILE A 86 -5.95 -10.49 17.41
N ASP A 87 -6.59 -10.78 18.53
CA ASP A 87 -7.63 -9.90 19.10
C ASP A 87 -7.02 -8.62 19.66
N GLN A 88 -5.86 -8.69 20.32
CA GLN A 88 -5.15 -7.50 20.80
C GLN A 88 -4.76 -6.56 19.67
N LEU A 89 -4.28 -7.10 18.55
CA LEU A 89 -3.90 -6.31 17.40
C LEU A 89 -5.14 -5.77 16.67
N ALA A 90 -6.21 -6.56 16.56
CA ALA A 90 -7.48 -6.09 16.01
C ALA A 90 -8.06 -4.92 16.81
N ASP A 91 -7.99 -4.97 18.15
CA ASP A 91 -8.41 -3.89 19.03
C ASP A 91 -7.53 -2.65 18.88
N ARG A 92 -6.21 -2.82 18.78
CA ARG A 92 -5.26 -1.71 18.63
C ARG A 92 -5.40 -1.01 17.27
N LEU A 93 -5.64 -1.77 16.21
CA LEU A 93 -5.78 -1.25 14.85
C LEU A 93 -7.17 -0.68 14.60
N GLY A 94 -8.21 -1.40 15.01
CA GLY A 94 -9.62 -1.01 14.83
C GLY A 94 -10.10 0.03 15.83
N GLY A 95 -9.46 0.15 17.00
CA GLY A 95 -9.93 0.94 18.12
C GLY A 95 -11.10 0.28 18.85
N LYS A 96 -11.29 0.62 20.12
CA LYS A 96 -12.44 0.14 20.90
C LYS A 96 -13.65 1.00 20.61
N LEU A 97 -14.83 0.37 20.51
CA LEU A 97 -16.09 1.11 20.50
C LEU A 97 -16.27 1.75 21.88
N ASP A 98 -16.35 3.08 21.91
CA ASP A 98 -16.77 3.81 23.10
C ASP A 98 -18.30 3.62 23.32
N GLU A 99 -18.82 4.00 24.50
CA GLU A 99 -20.25 3.94 24.84
C GLU A 99 -21.13 4.71 23.85
N ASN A 100 -20.54 5.66 23.12
CA ASN A 100 -21.19 6.47 22.09
C ASN A 100 -21.14 5.85 20.67
N GLY A 101 -20.67 4.61 20.53
CA GLY A 101 -20.55 3.92 19.23
C GLY A 101 -19.43 4.43 18.32
N ILE A 102 -18.61 5.36 18.80
CA ILE A 102 -17.47 5.93 18.07
C ILE A 102 -16.22 5.13 18.41
N ARG A 103 -15.51 4.62 17.39
CA ARG A 103 -14.22 3.93 17.57
C ARG A 103 -13.15 4.93 18.00
N ARG A 104 -12.62 4.77 19.21
CA ARG A 104 -11.55 5.62 19.77
C ARG A 104 -10.30 4.77 20.04
N GLY A 105 -9.12 5.35 19.80
CA GLY A 105 -7.82 4.70 20.06
C GLY A 105 -7.27 3.81 18.93
N GLY A 106 -7.97 3.68 17.79
CA GLY A 106 -7.49 2.97 16.61
C GLY A 106 -6.65 3.84 15.66
N LEU A 107 -5.94 3.22 14.73
CA LEU A 107 -5.21 3.93 13.67
C LEU A 107 -6.20 4.58 12.69
N LYS A 108 -6.09 5.89 12.47
CA LYS A 108 -6.94 6.63 11.51
C LYS A 108 -6.83 6.09 10.08
N GLN A 109 -5.72 5.42 9.78
CA GLN A 109 -5.41 4.84 8.49
C GLN A 109 -6.11 3.50 8.26
N VAL A 110 -6.66 2.86 9.31
CA VAL A 110 -7.32 1.55 9.22
C VAL A 110 -8.85 1.71 9.28
N ALA A 111 -9.52 1.35 8.20
CA ALA A 111 -10.98 1.41 8.10
C ALA A 111 -11.66 0.22 8.80
N ARG A 112 -11.12 -0.99 8.64
CA ARG A 112 -11.70 -2.21 9.19
C ARG A 112 -10.67 -3.31 9.33
N VAL A 113 -10.68 -4.00 10.46
CA VAL A 113 -9.95 -5.26 10.65
C VAL A 113 -10.94 -6.41 10.56
N VAL A 114 -10.58 -7.47 9.83
CA VAL A 114 -11.36 -8.70 9.73
C VAL A 114 -10.50 -9.85 10.24
N THR A 115 -10.91 -10.45 11.35
CA THR A 115 -10.25 -11.61 11.96
C THR A 115 -10.87 -12.92 11.45
N PRO A 116 -10.10 -14.03 11.40
CA PRO A 116 -10.62 -15.34 10.99
C PRO A 116 -11.84 -15.79 11.80
N MET A 117 -11.80 -15.58 13.12
CA MET A 117 -12.91 -15.92 14.01
C MET A 117 -14.19 -15.12 13.71
N ALA A 118 -14.06 -13.85 13.34
CA ALA A 118 -15.21 -13.04 12.94
C ALA A 118 -15.84 -13.51 11.62
N VAL A 119 -15.03 -14.06 10.70
CA VAL A 119 -15.52 -14.64 9.44
C VAL A 119 -16.22 -15.97 9.72
N ILE A 120 -15.63 -16.85 10.54
CA ILE A 120 -16.24 -18.12 10.95
C ILE A 120 -17.59 -17.85 11.63
N ALA A 121 -17.64 -16.92 12.58
CA ALA A 121 -18.88 -16.54 13.26
C ALA A 121 -19.96 -16.12 12.26
N ARG A 122 -19.61 -15.26 11.28
CA ARG A 122 -20.56 -14.84 10.24
C ARG A 122 -21.04 -15.99 9.37
N MET A 123 -20.17 -16.95 9.03
CA MET A 123 -20.56 -18.12 8.24
C MET A 123 -21.50 -19.03 9.03
N VAL A 124 -21.25 -19.21 10.33
CA VAL A 124 -22.14 -19.94 11.23
C VAL A 124 -23.51 -19.25 11.35
N ASP A 125 -23.54 -17.92 11.49
CA ASP A 125 -24.79 -17.14 11.51
C ASP A 125 -25.61 -17.31 10.22
N HIS A 126 -24.96 -17.61 9.10
CA HIS A 126 -25.62 -17.86 7.80
C HIS A 126 -25.89 -19.36 7.55
N GLY A 127 -25.80 -20.21 8.58
CA GLY A 127 -26.20 -21.61 8.53
C GLY A 127 -25.12 -22.57 8.02
N VAL A 128 -23.86 -22.16 7.97
CA VAL A 128 -22.73 -23.06 7.68
C VAL A 128 -22.27 -23.74 8.97
N GLU A 129 -22.13 -25.06 8.95
CA GLU A 129 -21.58 -25.79 10.09
C GLU A 129 -20.15 -25.31 10.43
N ARG A 130 -19.82 -25.21 11.71
CA ARG A 130 -18.56 -24.60 12.17
C ARG A 130 -17.32 -25.29 11.59
N ASP A 131 -17.32 -26.61 11.53
CA ASP A 131 -16.18 -27.39 11.02
C ASP A 131 -16.03 -27.23 9.50
N GLU A 132 -17.15 -27.16 8.78
CA GLU A 132 -17.18 -26.87 7.35
C GLU A 132 -16.73 -25.42 7.06
N ALA A 133 -17.11 -24.45 7.92
CA ALA A 133 -16.64 -23.07 7.81
C ALA A 133 -15.12 -22.96 8.02
N ILE A 134 -14.57 -23.69 8.99
CA ILE A 134 -13.12 -23.76 9.22
C ILE A 134 -12.43 -24.36 8.00
N LYS A 135 -12.93 -25.49 7.48
CA LYS A 135 -12.39 -26.17 6.29
C LYS A 135 -12.44 -25.32 5.03
N ARG A 136 -13.48 -24.50 4.85
CA ARG A 136 -13.59 -23.56 3.72
C ARG A 136 -12.65 -22.35 3.83
N LEU A 137 -12.28 -21.99 5.06
CA LEU A 137 -11.32 -20.91 5.31
C LEU A 137 -9.87 -21.43 5.36
N GLU A 138 -9.70 -22.75 5.41
CA GLU A 138 -8.42 -23.45 5.32
C GLU A 138 -7.78 -23.18 3.96
N GLY A 139 -6.59 -22.56 3.97
CA GLY A 139 -5.86 -22.13 2.76
C GLY A 139 -6.04 -20.65 2.37
N VAL A 140 -7.02 -19.93 2.94
CA VAL A 140 -7.21 -18.48 2.68
C VAL A 140 -6.94 -17.64 3.93
N LEU A 141 -7.49 -18.04 5.08
CA LEU A 141 -7.38 -17.32 6.36
C LEU A 141 -6.97 -18.24 7.53
N VAL A 142 -7.11 -19.55 7.35
CA VAL A 142 -6.81 -20.57 8.36
C VAL A 142 -5.70 -21.48 7.81
N GLY A 143 -4.62 -21.63 8.58
CA GLY A 143 -3.40 -22.36 8.18
C GLY A 143 -2.14 -21.71 8.77
N THR A 144 -2.12 -20.37 8.80
CA THR A 144 -1.13 -19.55 9.54
C THR A 144 -1.75 -18.35 10.24
N GLY A 145 -3.07 -18.32 10.48
CA GLY A 145 -3.72 -17.25 11.26
C GLY A 145 -3.56 -15.84 10.69
N ALA A 146 -3.71 -15.68 9.38
CA ALA A 146 -3.64 -14.38 8.74
C ALA A 146 -4.90 -13.54 9.04
N PHE A 147 -4.77 -12.23 9.24
CA PHE A 147 -5.91 -11.30 9.28
C PHE A 147 -5.86 -10.30 8.13
N LYS A 148 -7.03 -9.82 7.72
CA LYS A 148 -7.19 -8.84 6.63
C LYS A 148 -7.44 -7.45 7.21
N ILE A 149 -6.50 -6.53 7.04
CA ILE A 149 -6.60 -5.12 7.43
C ILE A 149 -7.03 -4.30 6.22
N ARG A 150 -8.19 -3.65 6.26
CA ARG A 150 -8.62 -2.69 5.25
C ARG A 150 -8.19 -1.27 5.63
N LEU A 151 -7.43 -0.60 4.77
CA LEU A 151 -6.96 0.77 4.89
C LEU A 151 -8.05 1.79 4.48
N THR A 152 -7.90 3.02 4.95
CA THR A 152 -8.67 4.19 4.51
C THR A 152 -8.03 4.82 3.27
N GLU A 153 -8.75 5.74 2.62
CA GLU A 153 -8.23 6.53 1.49
C GLU A 153 -6.94 7.30 1.81
N SER A 154 -6.83 7.85 3.03
CA SER A 154 -5.57 8.45 3.51
C SER A 154 -4.47 7.44 3.79
N GLY A 155 -4.82 6.22 4.21
CA GLY A 155 -3.89 5.11 4.42
C GLY A 155 -3.33 4.57 3.10
N ARG A 156 -4.13 4.56 2.02
CA ARG A 156 -3.70 4.16 0.67
C ARG A 156 -2.50 4.97 0.17
N GLN A 157 -2.58 6.30 0.27
CA GLN A 157 -1.52 7.18 -0.23
C GLN A 157 -0.18 7.03 0.52
N ARG A 158 -0.20 6.41 1.71
CA ARG A 158 0.97 6.17 2.56
C ARG A 158 1.15 4.70 2.92
N GLN A 159 0.72 3.79 2.05
CA GLN A 159 0.74 2.35 2.33
C GLN A 159 2.11 1.85 2.79
N LYS A 160 3.22 2.31 2.19
CA LYS A 160 4.58 1.92 2.60
C LYS A 160 4.94 2.35 4.03
N GLU A 161 4.50 3.54 4.46
CA GLU A 161 4.70 4.01 5.83
C GLU A 161 3.82 3.25 6.81
N VAL A 162 2.56 3.01 6.45
CA VAL A 162 1.61 2.24 7.27
C VAL A 162 2.09 0.80 7.44
N THR A 163 2.56 0.13 6.38
CA THR A 163 3.14 -1.22 6.49
C THR A 163 4.37 -1.24 7.40
N ARG A 164 5.20 -0.18 7.36
CA ARG A 164 6.35 -0.07 8.27
C ARG A 164 5.93 0.14 9.72
N GLU A 165 4.90 0.95 9.98
CA GLU A 165 4.31 1.12 11.31
C GLU A 165 3.62 -0.15 11.82
N LEU A 166 3.08 -0.99 10.94
CA LEU A 166 2.43 -2.26 11.31
C LEU A 166 3.41 -3.38 11.68
N VAL A 167 4.65 -3.30 11.18
CA VAL A 167 5.73 -4.28 11.43
C VAL A 167 6.65 -3.86 12.58
N ALA A 168 6.66 -2.59 12.96
CA ALA A 168 7.47 -2.03 14.05
C ALA A 168 6.84 -2.27 15.44
#